data_AF-A0A2V6KNI8-F1
#
_entry.id   AF-A0A2V6KNI8-F1
#
_cell.length_a   1.000
_cell.length_b   1.000
_cell.length_c   1.000
_cell.angle_alpha   90.00
_cell.angle_beta   90.00
_cell.angle_gamma   90.00
#
_symmetry.space_group_name_H-M   'P 1'
#
loop_
_entity.id
_entity.type
_entity.pdbx_description
1 polymer ?
#
loop_
_entity_poly.entity_id
_entity_poly.type
_entity_poly.pdbx_seq_one_letter_code
_entity_poly.pdbx_strand_id
1 'polypeptide(L)'
;GGDIIKSYYLLKETPDKKAGALLAVVFDRFIGLVALVAITATLISVRYDFLSQKPETRNLLWLLLFLLGTSIAFLLATFVISGFKLLHSLPAHFPGRDKLIEISAAYHLYARHWRATLVAFCASLVAHLATFTTFLFAAYALSAPVPLVDFFAVMPVERTISALPISFAGIGLREKVLQIMLNGLCGVPEAKAILIGSLSFLIILVCCLPGALVYLFYRPSGVVERVRLREMEQEVITVEHELGEAE
;
A
#
# COMPACT_ATOMS: atom_id res chain seq x y z
N GLY A 1 4.11 8.95 -4.64
CA GLY A 1 5.28 9.03 -5.54
C GLY A 1 5.05 8.20 -6.78
N GLY A 2 5.34 6.89 -6.72
CA GLY A 2 5.18 5.98 -7.86
C GLY A 2 3.77 5.88 -8.43
N ASP A 3 2.72 5.96 -7.61
CA ASP A 3 1.33 5.91 -8.10
C ASP A 3 0.92 7.13 -8.89
N ILE A 4 1.40 8.31 -8.49
CA ILE A 4 1.11 9.57 -9.19
C ILE A 4 1.70 9.51 -10.60
N ILE A 5 2.90 8.96 -10.69
CA ILE A 5 3.64 8.68 -11.92
C ILE A 5 2.92 7.63 -12.79
N LYS A 6 2.50 6.51 -12.19
CA LYS A 6 1.77 5.43 -12.87
C LYS A 6 0.42 5.94 -13.39
N SER A 7 -0.35 6.65 -12.57
CA SER A 7 -1.60 7.32 -12.96
C SER A 7 -1.36 8.34 -14.07
N TYR A 8 -0.30 9.15 -14.00
CA TYR A 8 0.03 10.14 -15.03
C TYR A 8 0.29 9.49 -16.40
N TYR A 9 1.08 8.42 -16.47
CA TYR A 9 1.33 7.72 -17.73
C TYR A 9 0.10 6.96 -18.23
N LEU A 10 -0.67 6.33 -17.35
CA LEU A 10 -1.92 5.67 -17.74
C LEU A 10 -2.95 6.67 -18.27
N LEU A 11 -3.08 7.85 -17.66
CA LEU A 11 -3.93 8.94 -18.14
C LEU A 11 -3.45 9.46 -19.51
N LYS A 12 -2.14 9.46 -19.74
CA LYS A 12 -1.52 9.92 -20.99
C LYS A 12 -1.64 8.92 -22.15
N GLU A 13 -1.57 7.63 -21.87
CA GLU A 13 -1.67 6.54 -22.86
C GLU A 13 -3.14 6.14 -23.14
N THR A 14 -4.08 6.47 -22.25
CA THR A 14 -5.52 6.19 -22.44
C THR A 14 -6.41 7.42 -22.16
N PRO A 15 -6.38 8.44 -23.03
CA PRO A 15 -7.17 9.67 -22.86
C PRO A 15 -8.69 9.42 -22.86
N ASP A 16 -9.17 8.40 -23.56
CA ASP A 16 -10.62 8.05 -23.63
C ASP A 16 -11.12 7.24 -22.43
N LYS A 17 -10.24 6.75 -21.55
CA LYS A 17 -10.59 5.85 -20.43
C LYS A 17 -9.94 6.27 -19.11
N LYS A 18 -9.94 7.59 -18.84
CA LYS A 18 -9.33 8.20 -17.64
C LYS A 18 -9.80 7.55 -16.31
N ALA A 19 -11.09 7.26 -16.19
CA ALA A 19 -11.65 6.58 -15.01
C ALA A 19 -11.10 5.16 -14.83
N GLY A 20 -10.94 4.38 -15.91
CA GLY A 20 -10.39 3.03 -15.87
C GLY A 20 -8.91 2.98 -15.44
N ALA A 21 -8.14 3.99 -15.83
CA ALA A 21 -6.75 4.16 -15.45
C ALA A 21 -6.55 4.40 -13.94
N LEU A 22 -7.35 5.31 -13.36
CA LEU A 22 -7.33 5.61 -11.93
C LEU A 22 -7.79 4.39 -11.11
N LEU A 23 -8.85 3.72 -11.57
CA LEU A 23 -9.35 2.49 -10.99
C LEU A 23 -8.30 1.38 -10.93
N ALA A 24 -7.46 1.25 -11.97
CA ALA A 24 -6.40 0.24 -12.00
C ALA A 24 -5.32 0.49 -10.92
N VAL A 25 -5.00 1.75 -10.64
CA VAL A 25 -4.04 2.12 -9.59
C VAL A 25 -4.64 1.89 -8.20
N VAL A 26 -5.91 2.22 -8.00
CA VAL A 26 -6.63 1.92 -6.75
C VAL A 26 -6.74 0.40 -6.55
N PHE A 27 -6.99 -0.37 -7.60
CA PHE A 27 -7.03 -1.82 -7.57
C PHE A 27 -5.69 -2.44 -7.17
N ASP A 28 -4.58 -1.96 -7.72
CA ASP A 28 -3.22 -2.36 -7.36
C ASP A 28 -2.95 -2.12 -5.85
N ARG A 29 -3.35 -0.95 -5.35
CA ARG A 29 -3.26 -0.59 -3.93
C ARG A 29 -4.11 -1.49 -3.04
N PHE A 30 -5.32 -1.78 -3.50
CA PHE A 30 -6.26 -2.63 -2.79
C PHE A 30 -5.72 -4.05 -2.63
N ILE A 31 -5.25 -4.65 -3.73
CA ILE A 31 -4.66 -6.00 -3.71
C ILE A 31 -3.41 -6.04 -2.84
N GLY A 32 -2.53 -5.02 -2.95
CA GLY A 32 -1.33 -4.93 -2.13
C GLY A 32 -1.64 -4.85 -0.62
N LEU A 33 -2.73 -4.15 -0.26
CA LEU A 33 -3.22 -4.06 1.12
C LEU A 33 -3.79 -5.40 1.60
N VAL A 34 -4.64 -6.06 0.80
CA VAL A 34 -5.21 -7.38 1.15
C VAL A 34 -4.10 -8.42 1.31
N ALA A 35 -3.08 -8.40 0.45
CA ALA A 35 -1.91 -9.27 0.58
C ALA A 35 -1.14 -9.02 1.89
N LEU A 36 -0.91 -7.74 2.24
CA LEU A 36 -0.27 -7.38 3.50
C LEU A 36 -1.10 -7.83 4.71
N VAL A 37 -2.42 -7.64 4.65
CA VAL A 37 -3.36 -8.06 5.70
C VAL A 37 -3.31 -9.58 5.89
N ALA A 38 -3.32 -10.34 4.80
CA ALA A 38 -3.24 -11.80 4.84
C ALA A 38 -1.94 -12.28 5.48
N ILE A 39 -0.79 -11.74 5.06
CA ILE A 39 0.53 -12.06 5.65
C ILE A 39 0.53 -11.72 7.14
N THR A 40 0.06 -10.53 7.49
CA THR A 40 0.02 -10.03 8.87
C THR A 40 -0.81 -10.95 9.76
N ALA A 41 -2.02 -11.29 9.33
CA ALA A 41 -2.91 -12.17 10.07
C ALA A 41 -2.29 -13.55 10.29
N THR A 42 -1.72 -14.16 9.23
CA THR A 42 -1.05 -15.46 9.34
C THR A 42 0.12 -15.42 10.33
N LEU A 43 0.98 -14.41 10.23
CA LEU A 43 2.17 -14.32 11.10
C LEU A 43 1.82 -14.01 12.55
N ILE A 44 0.83 -13.15 12.80
CA ILE A 44 0.32 -12.91 14.15
C ILE A 44 -0.29 -14.18 14.72
N SER A 45 -1.08 -14.94 13.95
CA SER A 45 -1.65 -16.21 14.44
C SER A 45 -0.59 -17.23 14.82
N VAL A 46 0.55 -17.27 14.11
CA VAL A 46 1.65 -18.22 14.39
C VAL A 46 2.59 -17.75 15.52
N ARG A 47 2.68 -16.43 15.75
CA ARG A 47 3.65 -15.82 16.70
C ARG A 47 3.01 -14.85 17.70
N TYR A 48 1.72 -15.03 18.03
CA TYR A 48 1.00 -14.16 18.96
C TYR A 48 1.69 -14.11 20.33
N ASP A 49 2.05 -15.27 20.87
CA ASP A 49 2.71 -15.39 22.17
C ASP A 49 4.08 -14.72 22.19
N PHE A 50 4.79 -14.73 21.06
CA PHE A 50 6.08 -14.06 20.91
C PHE A 50 5.92 -12.54 20.85
N LEU A 51 5.00 -12.04 20.03
CA LEU A 51 4.81 -10.60 19.85
C LEU A 51 4.20 -9.92 21.10
N SER A 52 3.46 -10.67 21.93
CA SER A 52 2.77 -10.15 23.13
C SER A 52 3.62 -10.15 24.41
N GLN A 53 4.86 -10.66 24.38
CA GLN A 53 5.70 -10.81 25.58
C GLN A 53 6.06 -9.48 26.25
N LYS A 54 6.23 -8.41 25.48
CA LYS A 54 6.61 -7.09 25.99
C LYS A 54 5.42 -6.12 25.92
N PRO A 55 5.27 -5.21 26.90
CA PRO A 55 4.17 -4.24 26.89
C PRO A 55 4.24 -3.28 25.69
N GLU A 56 5.44 -2.86 25.28
CA GLU A 56 5.62 -1.98 24.12
C GLU A 56 5.22 -2.64 22.79
N THR A 57 5.60 -3.92 22.59
CA THR A 57 5.19 -4.66 21.39
C THR A 57 3.71 -5.00 21.40
N ARG A 58 3.12 -5.20 22.59
CA ARG A 58 1.68 -5.40 22.74
C ARG A 58 0.88 -4.16 22.30
N ASN A 59 1.34 -2.95 22.59
CA ASN A 59 0.67 -1.74 22.10
C ASN A 59 0.74 -1.63 20.57
N LEU A 60 1.89 -1.94 19.98
CA LEU A 60 2.05 -1.99 18.51
C LEU A 60 1.17 -3.06 17.87
N LEU A 61 1.03 -4.22 18.51
CA LEU A 61 0.12 -5.28 18.10
C LEU A 61 -1.35 -4.82 18.12
N TRP A 62 -1.81 -4.19 19.19
CA TRP A 62 -3.19 -3.70 19.28
C TRP A 62 -3.48 -2.63 18.24
N LEU A 63 -2.53 -1.70 18.03
CA LEU A 63 -2.63 -0.69 16.97
C LEU A 63 -2.71 -1.35 15.59
N LEU A 64 -1.89 -2.37 15.35
CA LEU A 64 -1.90 -3.14 14.11
C LEU A 64 -3.24 -3.88 13.93
N LEU A 65 -3.76 -4.54 14.96
CA LEU A 65 -5.05 -5.22 14.92
C LEU A 65 -6.21 -4.23 14.70
N PHE A 66 -6.14 -3.03 15.29
CA PHE A 66 -7.10 -1.96 15.05
C PHE A 66 -7.05 -1.46 13.60
N LEU A 67 -5.85 -1.21 13.06
CA LEU A 67 -5.67 -0.83 11.65
C LEU A 67 -6.15 -1.94 10.70
N LEU A 68 -5.85 -3.20 11.03
CA LEU A 68 -6.31 -4.36 10.26
C LEU A 68 -7.84 -4.46 10.28
N GLY A 69 -8.43 -4.35 11.46
CA GLY A 69 -9.88 -4.44 11.67
C GLY A 69 -10.62 -3.30 10.99
N THR A 70 -10.14 -2.06 11.08
CA THR A 70 -10.72 -0.91 10.37
C THR A 70 -10.59 -1.05 8.87
N SER A 71 -9.44 -1.54 8.37
CA SER A 71 -9.26 -1.81 6.95
C SER A 71 -10.24 -2.89 6.47
N ILE A 72 -10.30 -4.06 7.13
CA ILE A 72 -11.23 -5.13 6.78
C ILE A 72 -12.69 -4.65 6.87
N ALA A 73 -13.06 -3.91 7.91
CA ALA A 73 -14.41 -3.36 8.07
C ALA A 73 -14.75 -2.38 6.95
N PHE A 74 -13.83 -1.53 6.53
CA PHE A 74 -14.00 -0.65 5.38
C PHE A 74 -14.21 -1.42 4.08
N LEU A 75 -13.47 -2.52 3.87
CA LEU A 75 -13.63 -3.39 2.71
C LEU A 75 -14.96 -4.14 2.69
N LEU A 76 -15.38 -4.65 3.84
CA LEU A 76 -16.68 -5.30 3.99
C LEU A 76 -17.83 -4.30 3.81
N ALA A 77 -17.72 -3.11 4.40
CA ALA A 77 -18.72 -2.05 4.24
C ALA A 77 -18.87 -1.66 2.77
N THR A 78 -17.76 -1.46 2.06
CA THR A 78 -17.79 -1.13 0.62
C THR A 78 -18.33 -2.29 -0.23
N PHE A 79 -18.00 -3.54 0.11
CA PHE A 79 -18.56 -4.72 -0.54
C PHE A 79 -20.08 -4.83 -0.35
N VAL A 80 -20.58 -4.60 0.87
CA VAL A 80 -22.01 -4.64 1.19
C VAL A 80 -22.75 -3.49 0.49
N ILE A 81 -22.21 -2.26 0.53
CA ILE A 81 -22.82 -1.09 -0.12
C ILE A 81 -22.91 -1.27 -1.64
N SER A 82 -21.85 -1.80 -2.28
CA SER A 82 -21.81 -2.09 -3.72
C SER A 82 -22.69 -3.28 -4.09
N GLY A 83 -22.63 -4.38 -3.33
CA GLY A 83 -23.38 -5.61 -3.59
C GLY A 83 -24.89 -5.50 -3.42
N PHE A 84 -25.38 -4.66 -2.51
CA PHE A 84 -26.81 -4.48 -2.27
C PHE A 84 -27.45 -3.34 -3.11
N LYS A 85 -26.74 -2.76 -4.10
CA LYS A 85 -27.21 -1.60 -4.89
C LYS A 85 -27.62 -0.38 -4.05
N LEU A 86 -27.16 -0.29 -2.80
CA LEU A 86 -27.48 0.83 -1.90
C LEU A 86 -26.87 2.17 -2.35
N LEU A 87 -25.95 2.14 -3.32
CA LEU A 87 -25.42 3.32 -4.01
C LEU A 87 -26.52 4.22 -4.62
N HIS A 88 -27.65 3.65 -5.04
CA HIS A 88 -28.77 4.44 -5.57
C HIS A 88 -29.62 5.10 -4.46
N SER A 89 -29.49 4.64 -3.21
CA SER A 89 -30.27 5.16 -2.08
C SER A 89 -29.47 6.11 -1.18
N LEU A 90 -28.22 6.40 -1.54
CA LEU A 90 -27.34 7.31 -0.81
C LEU A 90 -27.60 8.77 -1.27
N PRO A 91 -27.89 9.71 -0.35
CA PRO A 91 -28.06 11.11 -0.68
C PRO A 91 -26.81 11.69 -1.36
N ALA A 92 -27.00 12.53 -2.39
CA ALA A 92 -25.92 13.14 -3.18
C ALA A 92 -24.88 13.94 -2.35
N HIS A 93 -25.23 14.35 -1.13
CA HIS A 93 -24.40 15.14 -0.22
C HIS A 93 -23.47 14.35 0.71
N PHE A 94 -23.29 13.03 0.51
CA PHE A 94 -22.46 12.23 1.39
C PHE A 94 -20.95 12.45 1.10
N PRO A 95 -20.14 12.91 2.08
CA PRO A 95 -18.71 13.11 1.87
C PRO A 95 -18.03 11.74 1.63
N GLY A 96 -17.53 11.52 0.41
CA GLY A 96 -16.87 10.26 0.01
C GLY A 96 -17.61 9.40 -1.01
N ARG A 97 -18.69 9.89 -1.64
CA ARG A 97 -19.41 9.21 -2.73
C ARG A 97 -18.47 8.81 -3.88
N ASP A 98 -17.52 9.65 -4.25
CA ASP A 98 -16.58 9.37 -5.36
C ASP A 98 -15.65 8.20 -5.05
N LYS A 99 -15.17 8.11 -3.80
CA LYS A 99 -14.39 6.96 -3.29
C LYS A 99 -15.22 5.68 -3.34
N LEU A 100 -16.51 5.75 -3.00
CA LEU A 100 -17.42 4.60 -3.02
C LEU A 100 -17.73 4.13 -4.45
N ILE A 101 -17.88 5.06 -5.40
CA ILE A 101 -18.05 4.76 -6.82
C ILE A 101 -16.78 4.13 -7.40
N GLU A 102 -15.61 4.68 -7.07
CA GLU A 102 -14.31 4.16 -7.49
C GLU A 102 -14.11 2.72 -6.97
N ILE A 103 -14.44 2.47 -5.70
CA ILE A 103 -14.37 1.13 -5.10
C ILE A 103 -15.41 0.17 -5.71
N SER A 104 -16.63 0.64 -5.99
CA SER A 104 -17.68 -0.16 -6.63
C SER A 104 -17.31 -0.60 -8.05
N ALA A 105 -16.71 0.31 -8.83
CA ALA A 105 -16.21 0.00 -10.16
C ALA A 105 -15.01 -0.97 -10.10
N ALA A 106 -14.15 -0.85 -9.09
CA ALA A 106 -13.08 -1.81 -8.83
C ALA A 106 -13.63 -3.21 -8.50
N TYR A 107 -14.72 -3.31 -7.72
CA TYR A 107 -15.40 -4.58 -7.41
C TYR A 107 -16.03 -5.23 -8.65
N HIS A 108 -16.69 -4.46 -9.52
CA HIS A 108 -17.24 -4.96 -10.77
C HIS A 108 -16.15 -5.50 -11.71
N LEU A 109 -14.95 -4.89 -11.70
CA LEU A 109 -13.78 -5.44 -12.41
C LEU A 109 -13.24 -6.72 -11.75
N TYR A 110 -13.18 -6.76 -10.40
CA TYR A 110 -12.71 -7.89 -9.59
C TYR A 110 -13.53 -9.16 -9.84
N ALA A 111 -14.86 -9.04 -9.87
CA ALA A 111 -15.77 -10.16 -10.10
C ALA A 111 -15.67 -10.74 -11.51
N ARG A 112 -15.32 -9.91 -12.51
CA ARG A 112 -15.28 -10.31 -13.92
C ARG A 112 -13.98 -11.03 -14.32
N HIS A 113 -12.87 -10.82 -13.59
CA HIS A 113 -11.55 -11.38 -13.93
C HIS A 113 -10.80 -12.01 -12.74
N TRP A 114 -11.42 -12.94 -12.02
CA TRP A 114 -10.87 -13.58 -10.81
C TRP A 114 -9.43 -14.14 -10.96
N ARG A 115 -9.06 -14.63 -12.15
CA ARG A 115 -7.71 -15.15 -12.43
C ARG A 115 -6.65 -14.04 -12.40
N ALA A 116 -6.92 -12.91 -13.05
CA ALA A 116 -5.99 -11.78 -13.09
C ALA A 116 -5.79 -11.20 -11.68
N THR A 117 -6.88 -11.13 -10.92
CA THR A 117 -6.87 -10.74 -9.51
C THR A 117 -6.04 -11.68 -8.64
N LEU A 118 -6.18 -13.00 -8.81
CA LEU A 118 -5.38 -13.97 -8.08
C LEU A 118 -3.89 -13.84 -8.41
N VAL A 119 -3.55 -13.65 -9.68
CA VAL A 119 -2.15 -13.41 -10.10
C VAL A 119 -1.60 -12.13 -9.46
N ALA A 120 -2.36 -11.04 -9.47
CA ALA A 120 -1.96 -9.79 -8.83
C ALA A 120 -1.79 -9.95 -7.31
N PHE A 121 -2.65 -10.73 -6.66
CA PHE A 121 -2.52 -11.05 -5.23
C PHE A 121 -1.26 -11.85 -4.95
N CYS A 122 -0.99 -12.92 -5.70
CA CYS A 122 0.24 -13.71 -5.56
C CYS A 122 1.48 -12.87 -5.84
N ALA A 123 1.47 -12.02 -6.86
CA ALA A 123 2.56 -11.09 -7.15
C ALA A 123 2.80 -10.12 -5.99
N SER A 124 1.74 -9.59 -5.38
CA SER A 124 1.82 -8.72 -4.21
C SER A 124 2.39 -9.44 -2.98
N LEU A 125 2.00 -10.70 -2.78
CA LEU A 125 2.53 -11.55 -1.71
C LEU A 125 4.04 -11.73 -1.88
N VAL A 126 4.47 -12.11 -3.09
CA VAL A 126 5.89 -12.28 -3.43
C VAL A 126 6.64 -10.97 -3.25
N ALA A 127 6.08 -9.83 -3.66
CA ALA A 127 6.70 -8.53 -3.48
C ALA A 127 6.93 -8.19 -2.00
N HIS A 128 5.92 -8.38 -1.14
CA HIS A 128 6.07 -8.17 0.30
C HIS A 128 7.13 -9.12 0.90
N LEU A 129 7.08 -10.41 0.59
CA LEU A 129 8.07 -11.37 1.07
C LEU A 129 9.49 -11.05 0.59
N ALA A 130 9.65 -10.62 -0.65
CA ALA A 130 10.94 -10.17 -1.18
C ALA A 130 11.48 -8.96 -0.42
N THR A 131 10.61 -7.99 -0.08
CA THR A 131 11.02 -6.86 0.77
C THR A 131 11.43 -7.34 2.16
N PHE A 132 10.70 -8.26 2.79
CA PHE A 132 11.05 -8.78 4.12
C PHE A 132 12.39 -9.53 4.10
N THR A 133 12.63 -10.28 3.04
CA THR A 133 13.90 -11.00 2.83
C THR A 133 15.07 -10.03 2.65
N THR A 134 14.86 -8.90 1.97
CA THR A 134 15.86 -7.83 1.85
C THR A 134 16.27 -7.31 3.23
N PHE A 135 15.29 -7.04 4.09
CA PHE A 135 15.55 -6.61 5.46
C PHE A 135 16.26 -7.68 6.30
N LEU A 136 15.91 -8.95 6.10
CA LEU A 136 16.56 -10.07 6.78
C LEU A 136 18.04 -10.20 6.37
N PHE A 137 18.35 -10.07 5.07
CA PHE A 137 19.73 -10.10 4.61
C PHE A 137 20.53 -8.89 5.09
N ALA A 138 19.92 -7.71 5.20
CA ALA A 138 20.56 -6.57 5.85
C ALA A 138 20.86 -6.85 7.33
N ALA A 139 19.95 -7.52 8.06
CA ALA A 139 20.18 -7.96 9.44
C ALA A 139 21.36 -8.94 9.55
N TYR A 140 21.42 -9.93 8.66
CA TYR A 140 22.54 -10.88 8.64
C TYR A 140 23.87 -10.23 8.26
N ALA A 141 23.87 -9.30 7.30
CA ALA A 141 25.05 -8.53 6.95
C ALA A 141 25.59 -7.70 8.12
N LEU A 142 24.71 -7.20 8.99
CA LEU A 142 25.06 -6.44 10.21
C LEU A 142 25.34 -7.35 11.42
N SER A 143 25.48 -8.66 11.20
CA SER A 143 25.72 -9.65 12.25
C SER A 143 24.67 -9.59 13.36
N ALA A 144 23.39 -9.50 12.98
CA ALA A 144 22.23 -9.62 13.87
C ALA A 144 21.53 -10.96 13.59
N PRO A 145 21.90 -12.05 14.32
CA PRO A 145 21.32 -13.37 14.08
C PRO A 145 19.91 -13.45 14.66
N VAL A 146 18.91 -13.13 13.83
CA VAL A 146 17.49 -13.23 14.17
C VAL A 146 16.87 -14.46 13.47
N PRO A 147 16.06 -15.27 14.16
CA PRO A 147 15.30 -16.33 13.52
C PRO A 147 14.37 -15.79 12.42
N LEU A 148 14.34 -16.46 11.27
CA LEU A 148 13.59 -16.01 10.09
C LEU A 148 12.12 -15.73 10.40
N VAL A 149 11.45 -16.65 11.11
CA VAL A 149 10.02 -16.55 11.43
C VAL A 149 9.74 -15.35 12.35
N ASP A 150 10.63 -15.10 13.30
CA ASP A 150 10.47 -14.03 14.29
C ASP A 150 10.71 -12.66 13.64
N PHE A 151 11.70 -12.58 12.75
CA PHE A 151 11.92 -11.39 11.93
C PHE A 151 10.73 -11.10 11.01
N PHE A 152 10.22 -12.13 10.33
CA PHE A 152 9.07 -11.98 9.45
C PHE A 152 7.82 -11.56 10.22
N ALA A 153 7.64 -11.97 11.48
CA ALA A 153 6.53 -11.51 12.31
C ALA A 153 6.59 -10.00 12.66
N VAL A 154 7.80 -9.42 12.72
CA VAL A 154 8.00 -7.98 12.97
C VAL A 154 7.73 -7.13 11.72
N MET A 155 8.05 -7.65 10.53
CA MET A 155 8.03 -6.87 9.28
C MET A 155 6.65 -6.31 8.87
N PRO A 156 5.52 -7.03 8.97
CA PRO A 156 4.21 -6.47 8.63
C PRO A 156 3.80 -5.33 9.57
N VAL A 157 4.22 -5.39 10.84
CA VAL A 157 3.98 -4.32 11.83
C VAL A 157 4.73 -3.07 11.41
N GLU A 158 6.02 -3.20 11.11
CA GLU A 158 6.85 -2.12 10.55
C GLU A 158 6.20 -1.57 9.28
N ARG A 159 5.83 -2.43 8.34
CA ARG A 159 5.33 -2.02 7.04
C ARG A 159 4.02 -1.25 7.14
N THR A 160 3.13 -1.69 8.02
CA THR A 160 1.84 -1.03 8.24
C THR A 160 2.02 0.33 8.88
N ILE A 161 2.87 0.43 9.90
CA ILE A 161 3.11 1.69 10.60
C ILE A 161 3.87 2.69 9.70
N SER A 162 4.89 2.23 8.98
CA SER A 162 5.65 3.05 8.03
C SER A 162 4.83 3.49 6.81
N ALA A 163 3.72 2.80 6.51
CA ALA A 163 2.79 3.20 5.46
C ALA A 163 1.85 4.34 5.89
N LEU A 164 1.77 4.65 7.18
CA LEU A 164 0.97 5.77 7.66
C LEU A 164 1.57 7.09 7.11
N PRO A 165 0.74 8.02 6.62
CA PRO A 165 1.20 9.29 6.03
C PRO A 165 1.65 10.31 7.10
N ILE A 166 2.26 9.82 8.18
CA ILE A 166 2.82 10.61 9.28
C ILE A 166 4.29 10.96 8.98
N SER A 167 4.99 10.12 8.21
CA SER A 167 6.39 10.30 7.84
C SER A 167 6.62 10.12 6.34
N PHE A 168 7.56 10.89 5.78
CA PHE A 168 8.02 10.74 4.41
C PHE A 168 8.70 9.37 4.23
N ALA A 169 8.06 8.49 3.45
CA ALA A 169 8.51 7.12 3.17
C ALA A 169 8.78 6.26 4.43
N GLY A 170 8.18 6.63 5.57
CA GLY A 170 8.40 5.94 6.84
C GLY A 170 9.74 6.22 7.51
N ILE A 171 10.52 7.20 7.05
CA ILE A 171 11.82 7.56 7.65
C ILE A 171 11.63 7.99 9.11
N GLY A 172 12.44 7.45 10.01
CA GLY A 172 12.38 7.65 11.46
C GLY A 172 11.37 6.71 12.13
N LEU A 173 10.17 6.54 11.56
CA LEU A 173 9.14 5.68 12.13
C LEU A 173 9.47 4.19 11.96
N ARG A 174 9.95 3.80 10.78
CA ARG A 174 10.48 2.46 10.50
C ARG A 174 11.58 2.09 11.48
N GLU A 175 12.59 2.94 11.59
CA GLU A 175 13.76 2.68 12.42
C GLU A 175 13.35 2.53 13.87
N LYS A 176 12.41 3.35 14.35
CA LYS A 176 11.86 3.25 15.70
C LYS A 176 11.07 1.97 15.94
N VAL A 177 10.24 1.53 14.99
CA VAL A 177 9.49 0.27 15.12
C VAL A 177 10.45 -0.92 15.14
N LEU A 178 11.44 -0.94 14.23
CA LEU A 178 12.47 -1.99 14.21
C LEU A 178 13.30 -1.98 15.48
N GLN A 179 13.66 -0.80 16.00
CA GLN A 179 14.37 -0.65 17.27
C GLN A 179 13.57 -1.29 18.41
N ILE A 180 12.30 -0.90 18.59
CA ILE A 180 11.45 -1.42 19.67
C ILE A 180 11.25 -2.94 19.54
N MET A 181 10.91 -3.42 18.34
CA MET A 181 10.54 -4.82 18.14
C MET A 181 11.75 -5.77 18.10
N LEU A 182 12.81 -5.43 17.36
CA LEU A 182 14.00 -6.27 17.27
C LEU A 182 14.79 -6.25 18.59
N ASN A 183 14.84 -5.14 19.30
CA ASN A 183 15.44 -5.10 20.63
C ASN A 183 14.60 -5.87 21.64
N GLY A 184 13.31 -5.57 21.73
CA GLY A 184 12.41 -6.13 22.74
C GLY A 184 12.17 -7.63 22.59
N LEU A 185 12.16 -8.15 21.36
CA LEU A 185 11.80 -9.55 21.08
C LEU A 185 12.99 -10.42 20.66
N CYS A 186 13.97 -9.84 19.96
CA CYS A 186 15.09 -10.59 19.38
C CYS A 186 16.44 -10.25 20.05
N GLY A 187 16.46 -9.35 21.04
CA GLY A 187 17.68 -8.93 21.72
C GLY A 187 18.68 -8.17 20.84
N VAL A 188 18.25 -7.67 19.68
CA VAL A 188 19.13 -6.92 18.78
C VAL A 188 19.44 -5.56 19.39
N PRO A 189 20.72 -5.15 19.47
CA PRO A 189 21.07 -3.80 19.93
C PRO A 189 20.35 -2.73 19.12
N GLU A 190 19.81 -1.72 19.79
CA GLU A 190 19.02 -0.65 19.17
C GLU A 190 19.75 0.02 17.99
N ALA A 191 21.05 0.30 18.16
CA ALA A 191 21.88 0.86 17.10
C ALA A 191 21.93 -0.04 15.84
N LYS A 192 21.99 -1.36 16.02
CA LYS A 192 21.93 -2.31 14.89
C LYS A 192 20.56 -2.32 14.23
N ALA A 193 19.47 -2.27 15.00
CA ALA A 193 18.12 -2.23 14.46
C ALA A 193 17.87 -0.99 13.57
N ILE A 194 18.38 0.17 13.98
CA ILE A 194 18.34 1.41 13.17
C ILE A 194 19.15 1.25 11.89
N LEU A 195 20.35 0.64 11.97
CA LEU A 195 21.19 0.36 10.80
C LEU A 195 20.50 -0.61 9.83
N ILE A 196 19.78 -1.62 10.32
CA ILE A 196 19.02 -2.55 9.49
C ILE A 196 17.95 -1.79 8.69
N GLY A 197 17.17 -0.93 9.36
CA GLY A 197 16.13 -0.14 8.70
C GLY A 197 16.67 0.80 7.62
N SER A 198 17.73 1.54 7.95
CA SER A 198 18.35 2.52 7.04
C SER A 198 19.08 1.85 5.87
N LEU A 199 19.84 0.77 6.12
CA LEU A 199 20.52 0.02 5.07
C LEU A 199 19.52 -0.64 4.11
N SER A 200 18.48 -1.27 4.63
CA SER A 200 17.45 -1.93 3.81
C SER A 200 16.74 -0.92 2.91
N PHE A 201 16.46 0.28 3.42
CA PHE A 201 15.91 1.36 2.61
C PHE A 201 16.83 1.81 1.50
N LEU A 202 18.11 1.98 1.81
CA LEU A 202 19.12 2.36 0.82
C LEU A 202 19.21 1.30 -0.28
N ILE A 203 19.24 0.01 0.10
CA ILE A 203 19.21 -1.11 -0.85
C ILE A 203 17.98 -1.02 -1.75
N ILE A 204 16.79 -0.87 -1.18
CA ILE A 204 15.54 -0.74 -1.94
C ILE A 204 15.59 0.47 -2.88
N LEU A 205 16.06 1.62 -2.40
CA LEU A 205 16.18 2.84 -3.19
C LEU A 205 17.11 2.63 -4.39
N VAL A 206 18.28 2.01 -4.16
CA VAL A 206 19.23 1.65 -5.22
C VAL A 206 18.62 0.66 -6.21
N CYS A 207 17.90 -0.36 -5.74
CA CYS A 207 17.18 -1.30 -6.59
C CYS A 207 16.05 -0.66 -7.41
N CYS A 208 15.49 0.46 -6.94
CA CYS A 208 14.50 1.23 -7.68
C CYS A 208 15.11 2.19 -8.72
N LEU A 209 16.40 2.51 -8.65
CA LEU A 209 17.06 3.43 -9.59
C LEU A 209 16.98 2.99 -11.06
N PRO A 210 17.17 1.70 -11.43
CA PRO A 210 16.99 1.25 -12.80
C PRO A 210 15.58 1.52 -13.32
N GLY A 211 14.54 1.32 -12.49
CA GLY A 211 13.16 1.65 -12.84
C GLY A 211 12.97 3.14 -13.08
N ALA A 212 13.57 3.99 -12.24
CA ALA A 212 13.56 5.44 -12.43
C ALA A 212 14.32 5.86 -13.71
N LEU A 213 15.45 5.20 -14.02
CA LEU A 213 16.24 5.47 -15.21
C LEU A 213 15.47 5.10 -16.48
N VAL A 214 14.87 3.90 -16.53
CA VAL A 214 13.97 3.48 -17.61
C VAL A 214 12.86 4.50 -17.77
N TYR A 215 12.25 4.95 -16.67
CA TYR A 215 11.16 5.93 -16.71
C TYR A 215 11.58 7.33 -17.19
N LEU A 216 12.80 7.77 -16.89
CA LEU A 216 13.34 9.04 -17.42
C LEU A 216 13.63 8.97 -18.91
N PHE A 217 14.04 7.80 -19.42
CA PHE A 217 14.29 7.59 -20.85
C PHE A 217 13.06 7.10 -21.62
N TYR A 218 12.01 6.67 -20.92
CA TYR A 218 10.77 6.25 -21.53
C TYR A 218 10.05 7.48 -22.10
N ARG A 219 10.15 7.64 -23.42
CA ARG A 219 9.33 8.60 -24.16
C ARG A 219 7.95 7.96 -24.39
N PRO A 220 6.87 8.51 -23.82
CA PRO A 220 5.52 8.03 -24.12
C PRO A 220 5.30 8.16 -25.63
N SER A 221 4.84 7.07 -26.25
CA SER A 221 4.75 6.95 -27.70
C SER A 221 3.47 7.65 -28.19
N GLY A 222 3.56 8.97 -28.43
CA GLY A 222 2.52 9.81 -29.05
C GLY A 222 1.24 9.90 -28.22
N VAL A 223 0.96 10.97 -27.49
CA VAL A 223 0.52 12.26 -28.04
C VAL A 223 1.15 13.37 -27.21
N VAL A 224 1.90 14.24 -27.87
CA VAL A 224 2.37 15.50 -27.29
C VAL A 224 1.23 16.50 -27.42
N GLU A 225 0.40 16.58 -26.39
CA GLU A 225 -0.24 17.85 -26.08
C GLU A 225 0.13 18.17 -24.64
N ARG A 226 0.93 19.23 -24.46
CA ARG A 226 1.32 19.73 -23.14
C ARG A 226 0.07 20.32 -22.50
N VAL A 227 -0.74 19.49 -21.84
CA VAL A 227 -1.77 20.03 -20.95
C VAL A 227 -1.04 20.73 -19.81
N ARG A 228 -1.17 22.06 -19.74
CA ARG A 228 -0.57 22.84 -18.66
C ARG A 228 -1.24 22.42 -17.36
N LEU A 229 -0.48 22.32 -16.27
CA LEU A 229 -1.02 22.02 -14.92
C LEU A 229 -2.23 22.89 -14.53
N ARG A 230 -2.33 24.12 -15.07
CA ARG A 230 -3.47 25.02 -14.87
C ARG A 230 -4.73 24.63 -15.66
N GLU A 231 -4.56 24.06 -16.87
CA GLU A 231 -5.68 23.51 -17.64
C GLU A 231 -6.20 22.23 -16.96
N MET A 232 -5.33 21.45 -16.31
CA MET A 232 -5.75 20.29 -15.50
C MET A 232 -6.56 20.69 -14.26
N GLU A 233 -6.19 21.76 -13.54
CA GLU A 233 -6.99 22.26 -12.41
C GLU A 233 -8.37 22.73 -12.88
N GLN A 234 -8.44 23.42 -14.02
CA GLN A 234 -9.71 23.85 -14.60
C GLN A 234 -10.53 22.68 -15.15
N GLU A 235 -9.90 21.67 -15.75
CA GLU A 235 -10.59 20.46 -16.25
C GLU A 235 -11.10 19.55 -15.13
N VAL A 236 -10.39 19.45 -14.00
CA VAL A 236 -10.89 18.73 -12.81
C VAL A 236 -12.12 19.45 -12.26
N ILE A 237 -12.11 20.79 -12.20
CA ILE A 237 -13.24 21.59 -11.75
C ILE A 237 -14.42 21.51 -12.73
N THR A 238 -14.20 21.51 -14.05
CA THR A 238 -15.30 21.37 -15.02
C THR A 238 -15.85 19.95 -15.07
N VAL A 239 -15.04 18.91 -14.91
CA VAL A 239 -15.54 17.53 -14.78
C VAL A 239 -16.33 17.35 -13.48
N GLU A 240 -15.92 17.98 -12.38
CA GLU A 240 -16.73 18.05 -11.15
C GLU A 240 -18.07 18.76 -11.37
N HIS A 241 -18.10 19.81 -12.22
CA HIS A 241 -19.32 20.56 -12.52
C HIS A 241 -20.26 19.85 -13.51
N GLU A 242 -19.72 19.22 -14.56
CA GLU A 242 -20.51 18.46 -15.55
C GLU A 242 -21.10 17.18 -14.94
N LEU A 243 -20.39 16.53 -14.02
CA LEU A 243 -20.92 15.42 -13.23
C LEU A 243 -21.99 15.87 -12.20
N GLY A 244 -22.02 17.16 -11.86
CA GLY A 244 -23.06 17.77 -11.04
C GLY A 244 -24.29 18.27 -11.80
N GLU A 245 -24.17 18.58 -13.11
CA GLU A 245 -25.28 19.07 -13.95
C GLU A 245 -25.96 17.97 -14.80
N ALA A 246 -25.37 16.77 -14.90
CA ALA A 246 -25.97 15.61 -15.56
C ALA A 246 -26.88 14.74 -14.65
N GLU A 247 -27.12 15.15 -13.40
CA GLU A 247 -28.17 14.64 -12.49
C GLU A 247 -29.43 15.53 -12.52
#